data_AF-A0A256XN66-F1
#
_entry.id   AF-A0A256XN66-F1
#
_cell.length_a   1.000
_cell.length_b   1.000
_cell.length_c   1.000
_cell.angle_alpha   90.00
_cell.angle_beta   90.00
_cell.angle_gamma   90.00
#
_symmetry.space_group_name_H-M   'P 1'
#
loop_
_entity.id
_entity.type
_entity.pdbx_description
1 polymer ?
#
loop_
_entity_poly.entity_id
_entity_poly.type
_entity_poly.pdbx_seq_one_letter_code
_entity_poly.pdbx_strand_id
1 'polypeptide(L)'
;MNKKLLIVIIPLLLTVQLVASKPEGESIYKELYDKINLDNIKYHVKYLSSLDTLFVGYEGYYKAADYIESKFREYGLKVWRHEFKVVVP
;
A
#
# COMPACT_ATOMS: atom_id res chain seq x y z
N MET A 1 -51.63 -7.84 -15.57
CA MET A 1 -50.65 -7.21 -14.66
C MET A 1 -50.99 -5.74 -14.53
N ASN A 2 -51.36 -5.29 -13.32
CA ASN A 2 -51.90 -3.95 -13.11
C ASN A 2 -50.80 -2.88 -13.32
N LYS A 3 -50.98 -1.98 -14.28
CA LYS A 3 -49.99 -0.91 -14.60
C LYS A 3 -49.62 -0.07 -13.37
N LYS A 4 -50.55 0.07 -12.41
CA LYS A 4 -50.32 0.74 -11.11
C LYS A 4 -49.29 0.02 -10.23
N LEU A 5 -49.21 -1.31 -10.31
CA LEU A 5 -48.25 -2.12 -9.55
C LEU A 5 -46.82 -1.96 -10.09
N LEU A 6 -46.67 -1.86 -11.42
CA LEU A 6 -45.38 -1.63 -12.08
C LEU A 6 -44.79 -0.25 -11.72
N ILE A 7 -45.64 0.78 -11.59
CA ILE A 7 -45.22 2.15 -11.24
C ILE A 7 -44.62 2.23 -9.83
N VAL A 8 -44.98 1.33 -8.91
CA VAL A 8 -44.45 1.33 -7.54
C VAL A 8 -43.20 0.45 -7.42
N ILE A 9 -43.12 -0.65 -8.17
CA ILE A 9 -41.99 -1.59 -8.10
C ILE A 9 -40.71 -1.00 -8.71
N ILE A 10 -40.83 -0.22 -9.79
CA ILE A 10 -39.67 0.37 -10.49
C ILE A 10 -38.89 1.37 -9.60
N PRO A 11 -39.51 2.37 -8.95
CA PRO A 11 -38.79 3.27 -8.05
C PRO A 11 -38.26 2.54 -6.80
N LEU A 12 -38.95 1.51 -6.31
CA LEU A 12 -38.49 0.70 -5.19
C LEU A 12 -37.23 -0.11 -5.53
N LEU A 13 -37.12 -0.64 -6.77
CA LEU A 13 -35.90 -1.31 -7.23
C LEU A 13 -34.73 -0.33 -7.39
N LEU A 14 -35.02 0.90 -7.86
CA LEU A 14 -34.01 1.95 -8.03
C LEU A 14 -33.45 2.45 -6.69
N THR A 15 -34.28 2.59 -5.65
CA THR A 15 -33.81 3.02 -4.32
C THR A 15 -32.95 1.98 -3.62
N VAL A 16 -33.17 0.68 -3.88
CA VAL A 16 -32.35 -0.41 -3.31
C VAL A 16 -30.93 -0.39 -3.88
N GLN A 17 -30.74 -0.05 -5.16
CA GLN A 17 -29.40 0.01 -5.77
C GLN A 17 -28.55 1.16 -5.22
N LEU A 18 -29.16 2.29 -4.86
CA LEU A 18 -28.47 3.47 -4.30
C LEU A 18 -27.96 3.27 -2.87
N VAL A 19 -28.61 2.42 -2.06
CA VAL A 19 -28.18 2.13 -0.67
C VAL A 19 -27.09 1.04 -0.62
N ALA A 20 -27.00 0.19 -1.65
CA ALA A 20 -26.08 -0.93 -1.71
C ALA A 20 -24.68 -0.57 -2.23
N SER A 21 -24.44 0.65 -2.72
CA SER A 21 -23.10 1.08 -3.11
C SER A 21 -22.24 1.37 -1.87
N LYS A 22 -21.61 0.33 -1.33
CA LYS A 22 -20.48 0.52 -0.41
C LYS A 22 -19.34 1.21 -1.17
N PRO A 23 -18.69 2.22 -0.60
CA PRO A 23 -17.50 2.80 -1.22
C PRO A 23 -16.42 1.71 -1.27
N GLU A 24 -16.12 1.25 -2.48
CA GLU A 24 -15.14 0.19 -2.79
C GLU A 24 -13.76 0.46 -2.17
N GLY A 25 -13.43 1.74 -1.96
CA GLY A 25 -12.19 2.16 -1.31
C GLY A 25 -12.14 1.89 0.20
N GLU A 26 -13.25 2.02 0.93
CA GLU A 26 -13.22 1.97 2.40
C GLU A 26 -12.90 0.56 2.92
N SER A 27 -13.35 -0.49 2.22
CA SER A 27 -13.01 -1.87 2.57
C SER A 27 -11.55 -2.21 2.32
N ILE A 28 -10.95 -1.72 1.22
CA ILE A 28 -9.56 -2.00 0.86
C ILE A 28 -8.59 -1.37 1.88
N TYR A 29 -8.82 -0.13 2.30
CA TYR A 29 -7.95 0.52 3.29
C TYR A 29 -7.99 -0.18 4.64
N LYS A 30 -9.17 -0.67 5.05
CA LYS A 30 -9.31 -1.44 6.29
C LYS A 30 -8.56 -2.76 6.23
N GLU A 31 -8.73 -3.53 5.15
CA GLU A 31 -8.02 -4.79 4.96
C GLU A 31 -6.49 -4.61 4.89
N LEU A 32 -6.01 -3.51 4.30
CA LEU A 32 -4.60 -3.17 4.29
C LEU A 32 -4.09 -2.78 5.68
N TYR A 33 -4.86 -1.96 6.41
CA TYR A 33 -4.52 -1.54 7.77
C TYR A 33 -4.37 -2.76 8.69
N ASP A 34 -5.29 -3.71 8.61
CA ASP A 34 -5.27 -4.93 9.43
C ASP A 34 -4.08 -5.86 9.09
N LYS A 35 -3.46 -5.69 7.93
CA LYS A 35 -2.26 -6.46 7.51
C LYS A 35 -0.94 -5.79 7.92
N ILE A 36 -0.96 -4.56 8.43
CA ILE A 36 0.26 -3.89 8.91
C ILE A 36 0.75 -4.58 10.18
N ASN A 37 2.00 -5.05 10.15
CA ASN A 37 2.64 -5.68 11.30
C ASN A 37 3.68 -4.73 11.92
N LEU A 38 3.44 -4.29 13.16
CA LEU A 38 4.31 -3.37 13.89
C LEU A 38 5.68 -3.97 14.24
N ASP A 39 5.78 -5.28 14.45
CA ASP A 39 7.06 -5.95 14.71
C ASP A 39 7.95 -5.93 13.48
N ASN A 40 7.38 -6.10 12.28
CA ASN A 40 8.10 -5.96 11.02
C ASN A 40 8.62 -4.52 10.84
N ILE A 41 7.79 -3.52 11.14
CA ILE A 41 8.21 -2.10 11.12
C ILE A 41 9.39 -1.88 12.08
N LYS A 42 9.26 -2.35 13.33
CA LYS A 42 10.32 -2.23 14.33
C LYS A 42 11.62 -2.92 13.90
N TYR A 43 11.52 -4.08 13.25
CA TYR A 43 12.66 -4.81 12.70
C TYR A 43 13.38 -4.00 11.62
N HIS A 44 12.65 -3.45 10.64
CA HIS A 44 13.21 -2.62 9.58
C HIS A 44 13.89 -1.36 10.13
N VAL A 45 13.22 -0.66 11.06
CA VAL A 45 13.78 0.53 11.71
C VAL A 45 15.06 0.17 12.45
N LYS A 46 15.06 -0.90 13.26
CA LYS A 46 16.24 -1.33 14.03
C LYS A 46 17.44 -1.66 13.14
N TYR A 47 17.21 -2.35 12.03
CA TYR A 47 18.29 -2.67 11.09
C TYR A 47 18.82 -1.40 10.43
N LEU A 48 17.95 -0.59 9.82
CA LEU A 48 18.37 0.60 9.08
C LEU A 48 19.05 1.63 9.98
N SER A 49 18.58 1.79 11.22
CA SER A 49 19.20 2.68 12.21
C SER A 49 20.49 2.14 12.83
N SER A 50 20.80 0.85 12.65
CA SER A 50 22.07 0.27 13.09
C SER A 50 23.21 0.49 12.10
N LEU A 51 22.89 0.98 10.90
CA LEU A 51 23.88 1.39 9.92
C LEU A 51 24.45 2.75 10.34
N ASP A 52 25.78 2.91 10.28
CA ASP A 52 26.51 4.07 10.79
C ASP A 52 25.99 5.41 10.23
N THR A 53 26.08 5.61 8.92
CA THR A 53 25.52 6.78 8.22
C THR A 53 24.83 6.35 6.93
N LEU A 54 23.64 6.92 6.71
CA LEU A 54 22.87 6.75 5.47
C LEU A 54 23.12 7.91 4.49
N PHE A 55 24.12 8.74 4.75
CA PHE A 55 24.50 9.81 3.83
C PHE A 55 25.03 9.21 2.53
N VAL A 56 24.60 9.78 1.40
CA VAL A 56 24.95 9.29 0.07
C VAL A 56 26.48 9.23 -0.12
N GLY A 57 26.98 8.13 -0.67
CA GLY A 57 28.41 7.90 -0.86
C GLY A 57 29.11 7.17 0.29
N TYR A 58 28.49 7.07 1.47
CA TYR A 58 29.01 6.29 2.59
C TYR A 58 28.53 4.83 2.54
N GLU A 59 29.26 3.94 3.21
CA GLU A 59 28.97 2.50 3.19
C GLU A 59 27.55 2.15 3.68
N GLY A 60 27.07 2.82 4.73
CA GLY A 60 25.73 2.56 5.29
C GLY A 60 24.60 2.88 4.29
N TYR A 61 24.78 3.89 3.43
CA TYR A 61 23.84 4.20 2.37
C TYR A 61 23.67 3.03 1.38
N TYR A 62 24.79 2.47 0.91
CA TYR A 62 24.76 1.33 -0.02
C TYR A 62 24.16 0.08 0.64
N LYS A 63 24.52 -0.19 1.91
CA LYS A 63 23.93 -1.29 2.69
C LYS A 63 22.41 -1.14 2.86
N ALA A 64 21.92 0.08 3.07
CA ALA A 64 20.48 0.33 3.15
C ALA A 64 19.79 0.08 1.80
N ALA A 65 20.39 0.51 0.69
CA ALA A 65 19.86 0.24 -0.65
C ALA A 65 19.79 -1.28 -0.93
N ASP A 66 20.85 -2.02 -0.59
CA ASP A 66 20.91 -3.48 -0.72
C ASP A 66 19.84 -4.17 0.13
N TYR A 67 19.66 -3.71 1.37
CA TYR A 67 18.63 -4.24 2.26
C TYR A 67 17.21 -4.03 1.71
N ILE A 68 16.89 -2.82 1.24
CA ILE A 68 15.57 -2.49 0.69
C ILE A 68 15.30 -3.33 -0.56
N GLU A 69 16.27 -3.43 -1.46
CA GLU A 69 16.16 -4.26 -2.65
C GLU A 69 15.91 -5.73 -2.29
N SER A 70 16.68 -6.27 -1.34
CA SER A 70 16.53 -7.65 -0.86
C SER A 70 15.15 -7.89 -0.25
N LYS A 71 14.66 -6.97 0.60
CA LYS A 71 13.32 -7.08 1.21
C LYS A 71 12.19 -7.01 0.20
N PHE A 72 12.29 -6.14 -0.79
CA PHE A 72 11.27 -6.10 -1.85
C PHE A 72 11.28 -7.38 -2.71
N ARG A 73 12.46 -7.95 -3.00
CA ARG A 73 12.56 -9.25 -3.68
C ARG A 73 11.99 -10.39 -2.82
N GLU A 74 12.25 -10.39 -1.51
CA GLU A 74 11.68 -11.35 -0.54
C GLU A 74 10.15 -11.32 -0.54
N TYR A 75 9.55 -10.14 -0.72
CA TYR A 75 8.09 -9.97 -0.83
C TYR A 75 7.52 -10.33 -2.22
N GLY A 76 8.35 -10.86 -3.13
CA GLY A 76 7.93 -11.27 -4.47
C GLY A 76 7.77 -10.13 -5.46
N LEU A 77 8.28 -8.93 -5.17
CA LEU A 77 8.23 -7.81 -6.09
C LEU A 77 9.32 -7.93 -7.16
N LYS A 78 9.00 -7.44 -8.37
CA LYS A 78 10.00 -7.22 -9.42
C LYS A 78 10.72 -5.91 -9.13
N VAL A 79 12.01 -5.99 -8.81
CA VAL A 79 12.80 -4.83 -8.35
C VAL A 79 13.86 -4.44 -9.38
N TRP A 80 13.99 -3.13 -9.60
CA TRP A 80 15.04 -2.52 -10.38
C TRP A 80 15.75 -1.46 -9.54
N ARG A 81 17.08 -1.47 -9.58
CA ARG A 81 17.92 -0.40 -9.03
C ARG A 81 18.26 0.59 -10.13
N HIS A 82 18.07 1.86 -9.87
CA HIS A 82 18.46 2.93 -10.77
C HIS A 82 19.51 3.81 -10.09
N GLU A 83 20.69 3.87 -10.69
CA GLU A 83 21.80 4.70 -10.21
C GLU A 83 21.86 6.01 -10.98
N PHE A 84 22.16 7.09 -10.29
CA PHE A 84 22.35 8.41 -10.88
C PHE A 84 23.46 9.15 -10.13
N LYS A 85 24.12 10.06 -10.84
CA LYS A 85 25.21 10.87 -10.28
C LYS A 85 24.65 12.17 -9.72
N VAL A 86 25.07 12.53 -8.52
CA VAL A 86 24.74 13.81 -7.87
C VAL A 86 26.01 14.46 -7.34
N VAL A 87 25.99 15.79 -7.28
CA VAL A 87 26.99 16.54 -6.52
C VAL A 87 26.56 16.48 -5.06
N VAL A 88 27.45 16.04 -4.19
CA VAL A 88 27.24 15.99 -2.74
C VAL A 88 27.97 17.18 -2.09
N PRO A 89 27.40 17.80 -1.03
CA PRO A 89 28.03 18.89 -0.29
C PRO A 89 29.39 18.55 0.31
#